data_AF-A0A167M3F5-F1
#
_entry.id   AF-A0A167M3F5-F1
#
_cell.length_a   1.000
_cell.length_b   1.000
_cell.length_c   1.000
_cell.angle_alpha   90.00
_cell.angle_beta   90.00
_cell.angle_gamma   90.00
#
_symmetry.space_group_name_H-M   'P 1'
#
loop_
_entity.id
_entity.type
_entity.pdbx_description
1 polymer ?
#
loop_
_entity_poly.entity_id
_entity_poly.type
_entity_poly.pdbx_seq_one_letter_code
_entity_poly.pdbx_strand_id
1 'polypeptide(L)'
;MIPRILRKIFGRKTTEAPEGLGVPDVALPEGFALVHATEKLSAWRQASSDPTNDLFAFNPPNVVSLVGMPLWQELQENLDLVQYQRLVIDERWDEIVGYAYCVPFFCPGLAMVLDCAATDAPLRPVDLVRRWAVFGLPDGGLGTMLFRGVRQAFARSGKAAMAKHAPWTEDQTQELATGIATLSQTPNALCGIHVAVKPGFHHQGIAEVLLDSFKSIARERDLATVVFPVSLTNRSLFDTSFREYFHWSKDNPYRSNLSWLVDDTPHQRMDRNGKPVMPFDPWLRTHLERGGNLVKVASHSMQTSLPVDKWMPFMKKAYKYSQPNDAAYPWQADGDVDGSKLDGISPAPGLPEPLKWNQDKKLLEYKDKDVWILHGV
;
A
#
# COMPACT_ATOMS: atom_id res chain seq x y z
N MET A 1 17.86 -38.08 -14.49
CA MET A 1 16.52 -38.65 -14.69
C MET A 1 15.58 -37.89 -13.77
N ILE A 2 14.74 -37.00 -14.32
CA ILE A 2 13.76 -36.19 -13.54
C ILE A 2 12.41 -36.29 -14.29
N PRO A 3 11.26 -36.51 -13.62
CA PRO A 3 10.06 -37.00 -14.31
C PRO A 3 9.35 -35.98 -15.21
N ARG A 4 8.79 -36.49 -16.30
CA ARG A 4 7.79 -35.81 -17.14
C ARG A 4 6.48 -35.66 -16.36
N ILE A 5 5.90 -34.45 -16.34
CA ILE A 5 4.49 -34.13 -16.66
C ILE A 5 4.43 -32.60 -16.79
N LEU A 6 4.09 -32.11 -17.99
CA LEU A 6 3.58 -30.75 -18.34
C LEU A 6 3.71 -30.55 -19.86
N ARG A 7 2.92 -31.30 -20.65
CA ARG A 7 2.76 -31.10 -22.11
C ARG A 7 1.42 -31.65 -22.59
N LYS A 8 0.44 -30.74 -22.68
CA LYS A 8 -0.98 -30.79 -23.07
C LYS A 8 -1.62 -29.81 -22.06
N ILE A 9 -1.94 -28.57 -22.40
CA ILE A 9 -2.80 -28.11 -23.49
C ILE A 9 -2.16 -26.93 -24.24
N PHE A 10 -1.90 -27.06 -25.54
CA PHE A 10 -1.68 -25.93 -26.47
C PHE A 10 -2.07 -26.36 -27.89
N GLY A 11 -3.24 -25.91 -28.34
CA GLY A 11 -3.69 -25.97 -29.72
C GLY A 11 -3.67 -24.56 -30.33
N ARG A 12 -3.07 -24.42 -31.51
CA ARG A 12 -3.10 -23.23 -32.40
C ARG A 12 -4.53 -22.94 -32.88
N LYS A 13 -4.92 -21.81 -33.50
CA LYS A 13 -4.41 -20.43 -33.69
C LYS A 13 -5.56 -19.70 -34.41
N THR A 14 -5.79 -18.42 -34.15
CA THR A 14 -6.20 -17.44 -35.18
C THR A 14 -5.63 -16.07 -34.81
N THR A 15 -5.49 -15.19 -35.79
CA THR A 15 -4.73 -13.93 -35.70
C THR A 15 -5.64 -12.72 -35.76
N GLU A 16 -5.52 -11.82 -34.79
CA GLU A 16 -5.93 -10.41 -34.89
C GLU A 16 -5.06 -9.57 -33.91
N ALA A 17 -5.23 -8.25 -33.93
CA ALA A 17 -4.25 -7.27 -33.44
C ALA A 17 -3.94 -7.35 -31.92
N PRO A 18 -2.78 -6.86 -31.46
CA PRO A 18 -2.46 -6.79 -30.03
C PRO A 18 -3.24 -5.66 -29.35
N GLU A 19 -4.49 -5.94 -29.00
CA GLU A 19 -5.13 -5.27 -27.88
C GLU A 19 -4.26 -5.44 -26.62
N GLY A 20 -4.28 -4.45 -25.73
CA GLY A 20 -3.49 -4.49 -24.49
C GLY A 20 -3.79 -5.77 -23.71
N LEU A 21 -2.76 -6.35 -23.05
CA LEU A 21 -2.84 -7.59 -22.28
C LEU A 21 -4.09 -7.61 -21.38
N GLY A 22 -5.15 -8.24 -21.91
CA GLY A 22 -6.41 -8.43 -21.23
C GLY A 22 -6.19 -9.40 -20.10
N VAL A 23 -6.04 -8.85 -18.89
CA VAL A 23 -6.08 -9.63 -17.67
C VAL A 23 -7.45 -10.29 -17.63
N PRO A 24 -7.56 -11.61 -17.45
CA PRO A 24 -8.87 -12.20 -17.22
C PRO A 24 -9.46 -11.57 -15.95
N ASP A 25 -10.70 -11.09 -16.05
CA ASP A 25 -11.46 -10.67 -14.87
C ASP A 25 -11.46 -11.83 -13.88
N VAL A 26 -10.85 -11.61 -12.71
CA VAL A 26 -10.84 -12.60 -11.65
C VAL A 26 -12.19 -12.48 -10.97
N ALA A 27 -13.12 -13.35 -11.35
CA ALA A 27 -14.35 -13.53 -10.59
C ALA A 27 -14.02 -14.06 -9.19
N LEU A 28 -14.79 -13.63 -8.18
CA LEU A 28 -14.75 -14.29 -6.89
C LEU A 28 -15.18 -15.77 -7.03
N PRO A 29 -14.62 -16.70 -6.25
CA PRO A 29 -15.14 -18.05 -6.16
C PRO A 29 -16.59 -18.07 -5.64
N GLU A 30 -17.33 -19.13 -5.92
CA GLU A 30 -18.69 -19.33 -5.42
C GLU A 30 -18.73 -19.30 -3.88
N GLY A 31 -19.71 -18.60 -3.31
CA GLY A 31 -19.85 -18.38 -1.87
C GLY A 31 -19.06 -17.20 -1.30
N PHE A 32 -18.48 -16.35 -2.15
CA PHE A 32 -17.90 -15.07 -1.73
C PHE A 32 -18.57 -13.88 -2.41
N ALA A 33 -18.85 -12.83 -1.62
CA ALA A 33 -19.43 -11.58 -2.11
C ALA A 33 -18.49 -10.38 -1.88
N LEU A 34 -18.35 -9.51 -2.89
CA LEU A 34 -17.73 -8.19 -2.77
C LEU A 34 -18.83 -7.16 -2.42
N VAL A 35 -18.70 -6.48 -1.29
CA VAL A 35 -19.71 -5.50 -0.80
C VAL A 35 -19.07 -4.17 -0.42
N HIS A 36 -19.86 -3.09 -0.40
CA HIS A 36 -19.44 -1.84 0.26
C HIS A 36 -19.42 -2.04 1.78
N ALA A 37 -18.44 -1.43 2.44
CA ALA A 37 -18.36 -1.45 3.91
C ALA A 37 -19.58 -0.81 4.60
N THR A 38 -20.35 0.04 3.90
CA THR A 38 -21.64 0.59 4.39
C THR A 38 -22.71 -0.48 4.58
N GLU A 39 -22.72 -1.55 3.77
CA GLU A 39 -23.73 -2.61 3.82
C GLU A 39 -23.52 -3.55 5.03
N LYS A 40 -22.27 -3.68 5.49
CA LYS A 40 -21.87 -4.52 6.62
C LYS A 40 -21.30 -3.70 7.79
N LEU A 41 -21.68 -2.43 7.91
CA LEU A 41 -21.03 -1.46 8.81
C LEU A 41 -20.91 -1.93 10.27
N SER A 42 -21.96 -2.51 10.84
CA SER A 42 -21.96 -3.00 12.23
C SER A 42 -21.01 -4.19 12.42
N ALA A 43 -21.07 -5.17 11.53
CA ALA A 43 -20.21 -6.36 11.57
C ALA A 43 -18.74 -5.97 11.34
N TRP A 44 -18.47 -5.05 10.42
CA TRP A 44 -17.14 -4.55 10.15
C TRP A 44 -16.56 -3.76 11.32
N ARG A 45 -17.33 -2.86 11.95
CA ARG A 45 -16.89 -2.15 13.17
C ARG A 45 -16.57 -3.13 14.29
N GLN A 46 -17.45 -4.10 14.55
CA GLN A 46 -17.23 -5.16 15.54
C GLN A 46 -15.93 -5.94 15.26
N ALA A 47 -15.75 -6.44 14.04
CA ALA A 47 -14.56 -7.19 13.65
C ALA A 47 -13.27 -6.34 13.72
N SER A 48 -13.33 -5.07 13.33
CA SER A 48 -12.18 -4.15 13.36
C SER A 48 -11.73 -3.72 14.76
N SER A 49 -12.63 -3.82 15.75
CA SER A 49 -12.35 -3.52 17.16
C SER A 49 -12.03 -4.78 17.97
N ASP A 50 -12.17 -5.98 17.40
CA ASP A 50 -11.84 -7.24 18.06
C ASP A 50 -10.32 -7.51 17.96
N PRO A 51 -9.58 -7.50 19.07
CA PRO A 51 -8.14 -7.74 19.07
C PRO A 51 -7.76 -9.21 18.80
N THR A 52 -8.74 -10.11 18.70
CA THR A 52 -8.55 -11.55 18.44
C THR A 52 -8.90 -11.97 17.01
N ASN A 53 -9.65 -11.14 16.26
CA ASN A 53 -10.00 -11.40 14.86
C ASN A 53 -8.73 -11.40 14.01
N ASP A 54 -8.35 -12.51 13.37
CA ASP A 54 -7.04 -12.65 12.71
C ASP A 54 -6.81 -11.70 11.53
N LEU A 55 -7.86 -11.42 10.75
CA LEU A 55 -7.85 -10.40 9.68
C LEU A 55 -7.62 -8.98 10.23
N PHE A 56 -8.10 -8.70 11.46
CA PHE A 56 -7.94 -7.39 12.11
C PHE A 56 -6.88 -7.34 13.24
N ALA A 57 -6.27 -8.47 13.62
CA ALA A 57 -5.21 -8.57 14.63
C ALA A 57 -3.82 -8.43 14.02
N PHE A 58 -3.67 -8.86 12.75
CA PHE A 58 -2.58 -8.46 11.87
C PHE A 58 -2.94 -7.26 10.97
N ASN A 59 -4.04 -6.57 11.25
CA ASN A 59 -4.21 -5.19 10.81
C ASN A 59 -3.01 -4.39 11.35
N PRO A 60 -2.45 -3.45 10.57
CA PRO A 60 -1.33 -2.66 11.03
C PRO A 60 -1.42 -2.06 12.44
N PRO A 61 -2.56 -1.73 13.11
CA PRO A 61 -2.65 -1.15 14.47
C PRO A 61 -1.97 -1.84 15.68
N ASN A 62 -0.90 -2.62 15.50
CA ASN A 62 0.22 -2.68 16.47
C ASN A 62 1.41 -1.81 15.99
N VAL A 63 1.75 -1.88 14.69
CA VAL A 63 2.66 -0.95 14.01
C VAL A 63 1.99 0.41 13.85
N VAL A 64 0.85 0.53 13.18
CA VAL A 64 0.07 1.77 12.96
C VAL A 64 -0.33 2.50 14.25
N SER A 65 -0.61 1.78 15.35
CA SER A 65 -0.88 2.43 16.64
C SER A 65 0.38 2.93 17.32
N LEU A 66 1.53 2.29 17.08
CA LEU A 66 2.83 2.74 17.53
C LEU A 66 3.38 3.86 16.66
N VAL A 67 3.60 3.63 15.36
CA VAL A 67 4.01 4.66 14.39
C VAL A 67 3.04 5.83 14.36
N GLY A 68 1.84 5.62 14.89
CA GLY A 68 0.83 6.62 15.15
C GLY A 68 0.29 7.18 13.86
N MET A 69 0.02 6.32 12.86
CA MET A 69 -0.55 6.76 11.59
C MET A 69 -1.85 7.50 11.90
N PRO A 70 -1.86 8.83 11.76
CA PRO A 70 -3.01 9.62 12.13
C PRO A 70 -4.18 9.20 11.26
N LEU A 71 -5.40 9.39 11.77
CA LEU A 71 -6.60 9.39 10.93
C LEU A 71 -7.04 8.01 10.39
N TRP A 72 -6.45 6.90 10.87
CA TRP A 72 -6.94 5.54 10.57
C TRP A 72 -8.31 5.24 11.20
N GLN A 73 -8.54 5.69 12.43
CA GLN A 73 -9.85 5.58 13.08
C GLN A 73 -10.89 6.39 12.29
N GLU A 74 -10.54 7.60 11.89
CA GLU A 74 -11.36 8.51 11.09
C GLU A 74 -11.70 7.92 9.71
N LEU A 75 -10.81 7.12 9.10
CA LEU A 75 -11.07 6.35 7.88
C LEU A 75 -12.15 5.28 8.08
N GLN A 76 -12.19 4.64 9.26
CA GLN A 76 -13.14 3.58 9.62
C GLN A 76 -14.48 4.12 10.16
N GLU A 77 -14.46 5.30 10.78
CA GLU A 77 -15.63 5.88 11.45
C GLU A 77 -16.40 6.89 10.59
N ASN A 78 -15.72 7.71 9.77
CA ASN A 78 -16.37 8.75 9.00
C ASN A 78 -17.12 8.18 7.78
N LEU A 79 -18.45 8.27 7.79
CA LEU A 79 -19.31 7.79 6.69
C LEU A 79 -18.94 8.37 5.32
N ASP A 80 -18.41 9.60 5.26
CA ASP A 80 -17.93 10.23 4.02
C ASP A 80 -16.79 9.42 3.35
N LEU A 81 -16.04 8.66 4.15
CA LEU A 81 -14.92 7.81 3.71
C LEU A 81 -15.31 6.33 3.67
N VAL A 82 -16.15 5.85 4.60
CA VAL A 82 -16.59 4.44 4.66
C VAL A 82 -17.20 3.95 3.34
N GLN A 83 -17.92 4.81 2.63
CA GLN A 83 -18.54 4.49 1.33
C GLN A 83 -17.53 4.07 0.23
N TYR A 84 -16.25 4.43 0.36
CA TYR A 84 -15.18 4.05 -0.56
C TYR A 84 -14.57 2.69 -0.24
N GLN A 85 -14.82 2.13 0.95
CA GLN A 85 -14.17 0.90 1.39
C GLN A 85 -14.93 -0.33 0.90
N ARG A 86 -14.21 -1.41 0.60
CA ARG A 86 -14.77 -2.68 0.11
C ARG A 86 -14.38 -3.82 1.03
N LEU A 87 -15.29 -4.77 1.19
CA LEU A 87 -15.12 -5.98 1.97
C LEU A 87 -15.40 -7.20 1.08
N VAL A 88 -14.71 -8.30 1.33
CA VAL A 88 -15.10 -9.62 0.80
C VAL A 88 -15.61 -10.46 1.96
N ILE A 89 -16.82 -10.99 1.79
CA ILE A 89 -17.55 -11.81 2.76
C ILE A 89 -17.56 -13.26 2.29
N ASP A 90 -17.32 -14.22 3.19
CA ASP A 90 -17.68 -15.63 2.99
C ASP A 90 -19.16 -15.81 3.37
N GLU A 91 -20.02 -15.97 2.36
CA GLU A 91 -21.47 -15.99 2.52
C GLU A 91 -21.96 -17.19 3.33
N ARG A 92 -21.16 -18.25 3.45
CA ARG A 92 -21.50 -19.47 4.20
C ARG A 92 -21.49 -19.23 5.71
N TRP A 93 -20.71 -18.24 6.17
CA TRP A 93 -20.46 -17.95 7.58
C TRP A 93 -20.78 -16.49 7.96
N ASP A 94 -21.16 -15.66 6.98
CA ASP A 94 -21.23 -14.19 7.06
C ASP A 94 -19.94 -13.54 7.62
N GLU A 95 -18.78 -14.14 7.34
CA GLU A 95 -17.49 -13.70 7.85
C GLU A 95 -16.79 -12.74 6.87
N ILE A 96 -16.25 -11.63 7.37
CA ILE A 96 -15.35 -10.76 6.61
C ILE A 96 -14.00 -11.46 6.46
N VAL A 97 -13.64 -11.87 5.24
CA VAL A 97 -12.40 -12.60 4.94
C VAL A 97 -11.35 -11.76 4.22
N GLY A 98 -11.72 -10.57 3.74
CA GLY A 98 -10.78 -9.59 3.20
C GLY A 98 -11.36 -8.17 3.17
N TYR A 99 -10.49 -7.18 3.09
CA TYR A 99 -10.88 -5.77 2.97
C TYR A 99 -9.90 -4.96 2.12
N ALA A 100 -10.42 -3.89 1.53
CA ALA A 100 -9.70 -2.89 0.77
C ALA A 100 -9.99 -1.50 1.34
N TYR A 101 -8.91 -0.80 1.73
CA TYR A 101 -8.94 0.59 2.18
C TYR A 101 -8.36 1.54 1.14
N CYS A 102 -9.05 2.65 0.90
CA CYS A 102 -8.60 3.77 0.09
C CYS A 102 -9.09 5.11 0.65
N VAL A 103 -8.44 6.20 0.23
CA VAL A 103 -8.93 7.57 0.42
C VAL A 103 -9.11 8.27 -0.92
N PRO A 104 -10.21 8.98 -1.14
CA PRO A 104 -10.34 9.88 -2.26
C PRO A 104 -9.66 11.22 -1.92
N PHE A 105 -8.94 11.80 -2.87
CA PHE A 105 -8.26 13.09 -2.68
C PHE A 105 -8.36 13.99 -3.90
N PHE A 106 -8.26 15.29 -3.65
CA PHE A 106 -8.05 16.30 -4.67
C PHE A 106 -6.56 16.66 -4.73
N CYS A 107 -5.98 16.66 -5.93
CA CYS A 107 -4.67 17.23 -6.20
C CYS A 107 -4.77 18.38 -7.21
N PRO A 108 -4.34 19.61 -6.85
CA PRO A 108 -4.29 20.74 -7.77
C PRO A 108 -3.43 20.46 -9.02
N GLY A 109 -2.26 19.84 -8.85
CA GLY A 109 -1.37 19.51 -9.96
C GLY A 109 -1.97 18.52 -10.95
N LEU A 110 -2.81 17.57 -10.48
CA LEU A 110 -3.55 16.68 -11.37
C LEU A 110 -4.67 17.43 -12.09
N ALA A 111 -5.40 18.32 -11.40
CA ALA A 111 -6.45 19.12 -12.02
C ALA A 111 -5.90 19.96 -13.19
N MET A 112 -4.81 20.70 -12.97
CA MET A 112 -4.12 21.47 -14.02
C MET A 112 -3.73 20.60 -15.22
N VAL A 113 -3.30 19.36 -14.98
CA VAL A 113 -2.89 18.43 -16.03
C VAL A 113 -4.09 17.91 -16.83
N LEU A 114 -5.24 17.70 -16.19
CA LEU A 114 -6.49 17.34 -16.86
C LEU A 114 -7.06 18.52 -17.67
N ASP A 115 -6.99 19.75 -17.14
CA ASP A 115 -7.40 20.97 -17.83
C ASP A 115 -6.55 21.23 -19.09
N CYS A 116 -5.22 21.03 -19.00
CA CYS A 116 -4.33 21.06 -20.16
C CYS A 116 -4.67 19.95 -21.18
N ALA A 117 -4.94 18.72 -20.72
CA ALA A 117 -5.30 17.61 -21.61
C ALA A 117 -6.64 17.81 -22.34
N ALA A 118 -7.55 18.62 -21.78
CA ALA A 118 -8.81 19.00 -22.40
C ALA A 118 -8.66 20.12 -23.45
N THR A 119 -7.51 20.82 -23.49
CA THR A 119 -7.30 22.00 -24.32
C THR A 119 -6.18 21.85 -25.36
N ASP A 120 -5.18 20.99 -25.12
CA ASP A 120 -4.04 20.78 -26.01
C ASP A 120 -3.92 19.31 -26.45
N ALA A 121 -3.92 19.08 -27.77
CA ALA A 121 -4.14 17.76 -28.38
C ALA A 121 -2.92 16.82 -28.64
N PRO A 122 -1.63 17.17 -28.40
CA PRO A 122 -0.52 16.33 -28.87
C PRO A 122 -0.18 15.13 -27.96
N LEU A 123 -0.68 15.09 -26.72
CA LEU A 123 -0.40 14.01 -25.76
C LEU A 123 -1.70 13.39 -25.24
N ARG A 124 -1.73 12.06 -25.13
CA ARG A 124 -2.89 11.36 -24.55
C ARG A 124 -2.99 11.67 -23.05
N PRO A 125 -4.20 11.86 -22.48
CA PRO A 125 -4.38 12.16 -21.05
C PRO A 125 -3.65 11.18 -20.13
N VAL A 126 -3.63 9.89 -20.46
CA VAL A 126 -2.91 8.85 -19.68
C VAL A 126 -1.40 9.10 -19.58
N ASP A 127 -0.76 9.64 -20.63
CA ASP A 127 0.68 9.91 -20.63
C ASP A 127 1.02 11.18 -19.84
N LEU A 128 0.10 12.15 -19.82
CA LEU A 128 0.17 13.35 -18.99
C LEU A 128 0.00 13.03 -17.50
N VAL A 129 -1.00 12.20 -17.13
CA VAL A 129 -1.20 11.73 -15.75
C VAL A 129 -0.02 10.88 -15.27
N ARG A 130 0.58 10.04 -16.14
CA ARG A 130 1.84 9.33 -15.84
C ARG A 130 2.97 10.28 -15.47
N ARG A 131 3.21 11.32 -16.28
CA ARG A 131 4.23 12.34 -16.02
C ARG A 131 3.97 13.13 -14.74
N TRP A 132 2.71 13.49 -14.48
CA TRP A 132 2.33 14.11 -13.21
C TRP A 132 2.69 13.23 -12.01
N ALA A 133 2.38 11.93 -12.06
CA ALA A 133 2.55 11.03 -10.92
C ALA A 133 4.03 10.88 -10.46
N VAL A 134 5.00 11.07 -11.35
CA VAL A 134 6.44 11.07 -11.01
C VAL A 134 6.80 12.22 -10.05
N PHE A 135 6.22 13.40 -10.23
CA PHE A 135 6.59 14.63 -9.49
C PHE A 135 5.53 15.09 -8.47
N GLY A 136 4.25 14.81 -8.73
CA GLY A 136 3.11 15.31 -7.95
C GLY A 136 2.63 14.42 -6.81
N LEU A 137 3.15 13.20 -6.70
CA LEU A 137 2.90 12.31 -5.56
C LEU A 137 3.92 12.57 -4.43
N PRO A 138 3.50 12.59 -3.16
CA PRO A 138 4.39 12.88 -2.02
C PRO A 138 5.38 11.73 -1.75
N ASP A 139 6.53 12.03 -1.15
CA ASP A 139 7.51 11.01 -0.77
C ASP A 139 7.14 10.30 0.55
N GLY A 140 6.29 10.94 1.35
CA GLY A 140 5.65 10.38 2.53
C GLY A 140 4.45 9.48 2.25
N GLY A 141 4.27 9.06 0.99
CA GLY A 141 3.56 7.83 0.62
C GLY A 141 2.20 7.62 1.29
N LEU A 142 2.04 6.45 1.91
CA LEU A 142 0.82 5.99 2.59
C LEU A 142 0.41 6.94 3.72
N GLY A 143 1.36 7.33 4.58
CA GLY A 143 1.09 8.23 5.71
C GLY A 143 0.65 9.63 5.30
N THR A 144 1.20 10.16 4.20
CA THR A 144 0.82 11.48 3.67
C THR A 144 -0.50 11.42 2.94
N MET A 145 -0.77 10.38 2.14
CA MET A 145 -2.04 10.28 1.44
C MET A 145 -3.22 10.02 2.36
N LEU A 146 -3.07 9.16 3.38
CA LEU A 146 -4.09 8.98 4.43
C LEU A 146 -4.43 10.32 5.09
N PHE A 147 -3.40 11.08 5.47
CA PHE A 147 -3.55 12.41 6.06
C PHE A 147 -4.27 13.39 5.13
N ARG A 148 -3.84 13.50 3.87
CA ARG A 148 -4.46 14.37 2.85
C ARG A 148 -5.92 14.03 2.64
N GLY A 149 -6.22 12.77 2.35
CA GLY A 149 -7.57 12.32 1.99
C GLY A 149 -8.58 12.49 3.13
N VAL A 150 -8.20 12.15 4.37
CA VAL A 150 -9.08 12.34 5.53
C VAL A 150 -9.31 13.82 5.82
N ARG A 151 -8.24 14.65 5.82
CA ARG A 151 -8.40 16.08 6.12
C ARG A 151 -9.18 16.84 5.05
N GLN A 152 -9.01 16.51 3.77
CA GLN A 152 -9.85 17.06 2.70
C GLN A 152 -11.30 16.57 2.79
N ALA A 153 -11.55 15.33 3.22
CA ALA A 153 -12.92 14.86 3.48
C ALA A 153 -13.58 15.63 4.63
N PHE A 154 -12.84 15.91 5.69
CA PHE A 154 -13.31 16.71 6.83
C PHE A 154 -13.55 18.17 6.42
N ALA A 155 -12.67 18.76 5.60
CA ALA A 155 -12.87 20.09 5.03
C ALA A 155 -14.14 20.17 4.16
N ARG A 156 -14.43 19.12 3.37
CA ARG A 156 -15.67 19.00 2.58
C ARG A 156 -16.93 18.94 3.43
N SER A 157 -16.93 18.17 4.53
CA SER A 157 -18.10 18.01 5.40
C SER A 157 -18.14 18.98 6.61
N GLY A 158 -17.29 20.02 6.61
CA GLY A 158 -17.26 21.05 7.67
C GLY A 158 -16.82 20.54 9.05
N LYS A 159 -16.20 19.35 9.10
CA LYS A 159 -15.76 18.71 10.35
C LYS A 159 -14.37 19.24 10.75
N ALA A 160 -14.18 19.53 12.03
CA ALA A 160 -12.86 19.82 12.56
C ALA A 160 -12.00 18.54 12.57
N ALA A 161 -10.78 18.61 12.03
CA ALA A 161 -9.82 17.51 12.15
C ALA A 161 -9.46 17.29 13.62
N MET A 162 -9.60 16.06 14.11
CA MET A 162 -9.23 15.73 15.48
C MET A 162 -7.70 15.86 15.64
N ALA A 163 -7.27 16.59 16.66
CA ALA A 163 -5.92 17.13 16.77
C ALA A 163 -5.04 16.41 17.81
N LYS A 164 -5.24 15.09 18.00
CA LYS A 164 -4.52 14.29 19.01
C LYS A 164 -3.62 13.23 18.37
N HIS A 165 -2.55 13.67 17.73
CA HIS A 165 -1.57 12.78 17.11
C HIS A 165 -0.13 13.16 17.49
N ALA A 166 0.79 12.22 17.20
CA ALA A 166 2.23 12.45 17.22
C ALA A 166 2.60 13.64 16.29
N PRO A 167 3.80 14.26 16.45
CA PRO A 167 4.26 15.30 15.53
C PRO A 167 4.15 14.82 14.07
N TRP A 168 3.58 15.67 13.22
CA TRP A 168 3.41 15.42 11.79
C TRP A 168 4.75 15.16 11.10
N THR A 169 4.73 14.38 10.02
CA THR A 169 5.91 14.25 9.14
C THR A 169 6.19 15.58 8.41
N GLU A 170 7.36 15.66 7.76
CA GLU A 170 7.75 16.82 6.97
C GLU A 170 6.75 17.13 5.84
N ASP A 171 6.36 16.12 5.06
CA ASP A 171 5.32 16.22 4.02
C ASP A 171 3.97 16.68 4.59
N GLN A 172 3.51 16.09 5.70
CA GLN A 172 2.24 16.47 6.33
C GLN A 172 2.28 17.92 6.85
N THR A 173 3.43 18.35 7.38
CA THR A 173 3.66 19.75 7.80
C THR A 173 3.65 20.69 6.60
N GLN A 174 4.27 20.30 5.48
CA GLN A 174 4.27 21.06 4.24
C GLN A 174 2.87 21.16 3.61
N GLU A 175 2.05 20.10 3.67
CA GLU A 175 0.66 20.15 3.22
C GLU A 175 -0.25 21.04 4.08
N LEU A 176 0.06 21.18 5.38
CA LEU A 176 -0.60 22.17 6.25
C LEU A 176 -0.16 23.60 5.89
N ALA A 177 1.15 23.82 5.72
CA ALA A 177 1.70 25.14 5.39
C ALA A 177 1.22 25.65 4.01
N THR A 178 1.01 24.75 3.04
CA THR A 178 0.50 25.07 1.70
C THR A 178 -1.03 25.01 1.59
N GLY A 179 -1.73 24.55 2.63
CA GLY A 179 -3.19 24.39 2.64
C GLY A 179 -3.74 23.22 1.79
N ILE A 180 -2.89 22.41 1.15
CA ILE A 180 -3.29 21.29 0.28
C ILE A 180 -4.14 20.27 1.03
N ALA A 181 -3.79 19.95 2.28
CA ALA A 181 -4.55 19.01 3.11
C ALA A 181 -5.93 19.53 3.55
N THR A 182 -6.22 20.83 3.37
CA THR A 182 -7.48 21.48 3.79
C THR A 182 -8.37 21.90 2.61
N LEU A 183 -8.03 21.48 1.40
CA LEU A 183 -8.83 21.73 0.19
C LEU A 183 -10.18 21.00 0.25
N SER A 184 -11.26 21.73 0.00
CA SER A 184 -12.65 21.24 0.01
C SER A 184 -13.20 20.90 -1.39
N GLN A 185 -12.37 20.97 -2.42
CA GLN A 185 -12.70 20.52 -3.77
C GLN A 185 -13.12 19.04 -3.79
N THR A 186 -13.94 18.68 -4.78
CA THR A 186 -14.26 17.29 -5.10
C THR A 186 -12.98 16.51 -5.42
N PRO A 187 -12.84 15.26 -4.97
CA PRO A 187 -11.70 14.41 -5.32
C PRO A 187 -11.54 14.27 -6.84
N ASN A 188 -10.29 14.16 -7.31
CA ASN A 188 -9.96 13.86 -8.70
C ASN A 188 -9.09 12.60 -8.86
N ALA A 189 -8.68 11.97 -7.75
CA ALA A 189 -7.96 10.71 -7.72
C ALA A 189 -8.31 9.89 -6.47
N LEU A 190 -8.05 8.59 -6.55
CA LEU A 190 -8.18 7.63 -5.45
C LEU A 190 -6.80 7.13 -5.04
N CYS A 191 -6.50 7.08 -3.73
CA CYS A 191 -5.30 6.42 -3.22
C CYS A 191 -5.71 5.12 -2.52
N GLY A 192 -5.29 3.96 -3.01
CA GLY A 192 -5.31 2.74 -2.22
C GLY A 192 -4.37 2.87 -1.03
N ILE A 193 -4.82 2.46 0.15
CA ILE A 193 -4.10 2.55 1.42
C ILE A 193 -3.70 1.16 1.92
N HIS A 194 -4.61 0.19 1.88
CA HIS A 194 -4.33 -1.15 2.37
C HIS A 194 -5.22 -2.19 1.70
N VAL A 195 -4.70 -3.40 1.51
CA VAL A 195 -5.47 -4.58 1.13
C VAL A 195 -5.04 -5.71 2.06
N ALA A 196 -5.99 -6.39 2.68
CA ALA A 196 -5.72 -7.57 3.49
C ALA A 196 -6.70 -8.69 3.16
N VAL A 197 -6.21 -9.92 3.24
CA VAL A 197 -6.99 -11.15 3.13
C VAL A 197 -6.56 -12.06 4.26
N LYS A 198 -7.51 -12.74 4.89
CA LYS A 198 -7.30 -13.68 5.98
C LYS A 198 -6.44 -14.86 5.49
N PRO A 199 -5.42 -15.35 6.23
CA PRO A 199 -4.44 -16.33 5.71
C PRO A 199 -5.03 -17.59 5.08
N GLY A 200 -6.12 -18.14 5.65
CA GLY A 200 -6.83 -19.30 5.09
C GLY A 200 -7.50 -19.07 3.72
N PHE A 201 -7.57 -17.82 3.28
CA PHE A 201 -8.24 -17.37 2.06
C PHE A 201 -7.26 -16.81 1.00
N HIS A 202 -5.95 -16.94 1.24
CA HIS A 202 -4.91 -16.55 0.28
C HIS A 202 -4.96 -17.43 -0.98
N HIS A 203 -4.46 -16.89 -2.09
CA HIS A 203 -4.41 -17.56 -3.41
C HIS A 203 -5.75 -17.93 -4.05
N GLN A 204 -6.87 -17.37 -3.56
CA GLN A 204 -8.24 -17.59 -4.09
C GLN A 204 -8.76 -16.44 -4.98
N GLY A 205 -7.91 -15.50 -5.42
CA GLY A 205 -8.32 -14.35 -6.24
C GLY A 205 -8.93 -13.16 -5.47
N ILE A 206 -8.99 -13.24 -4.14
CA ILE A 206 -9.64 -12.21 -3.31
C ILE A 206 -8.86 -10.89 -3.31
N ALA A 207 -7.53 -10.95 -3.22
CA ALA A 207 -6.69 -9.74 -3.22
C ALA A 207 -6.73 -9.03 -4.59
N GLU A 208 -6.83 -9.82 -5.66
CA GLU A 208 -7.04 -9.39 -7.03
C GLU A 208 -8.37 -8.63 -7.22
N VAL A 209 -9.48 -9.21 -6.75
CA VAL A 209 -10.81 -8.58 -6.78
C VAL A 209 -10.83 -7.28 -5.96
N LEU A 210 -10.25 -7.31 -4.76
CA LEU A 210 -10.11 -6.13 -3.91
C LEU A 210 -9.29 -5.03 -4.61
N LEU A 211 -8.24 -5.38 -5.35
CA LEU A 211 -7.44 -4.43 -6.13
C LEU A 211 -8.19 -3.87 -7.34
N ASP A 212 -8.94 -4.68 -8.08
CA ASP A 212 -9.78 -4.18 -9.18
C ASP A 212 -10.91 -3.28 -8.68
N SER A 213 -11.44 -3.54 -7.48
CA SER A 213 -12.53 -2.75 -6.89
C SER A 213 -12.20 -1.26 -6.76
N PHE A 214 -10.93 -0.88 -6.58
CA PHE A 214 -10.50 0.52 -6.58
C PHE A 214 -10.69 1.21 -7.94
N LYS A 215 -10.56 0.47 -9.05
CA LYS A 215 -10.86 1.01 -10.40
C LYS A 215 -12.35 1.18 -10.59
N SER A 216 -13.16 0.23 -10.11
CA SER A 216 -14.63 0.38 -10.11
C SER A 216 -15.07 1.60 -9.29
N ILE A 217 -14.53 1.78 -8.08
CA ILE A 217 -14.74 2.99 -7.26
C ILE A 217 -14.35 4.26 -8.03
N ALA A 218 -13.23 4.26 -8.74
CA ALA A 218 -12.81 5.43 -9.51
C ALA A 218 -13.77 5.76 -10.66
N ARG A 219 -14.28 4.74 -11.37
CA ARG A 219 -15.31 4.91 -12.42
C ARG A 219 -16.66 5.37 -11.85
N GLU A 220 -17.10 4.77 -10.75
CA GLU A 220 -18.33 5.13 -10.02
C GLU A 220 -18.34 6.59 -9.51
N ARG A 221 -17.15 7.24 -9.46
CA ARG A 221 -16.93 8.54 -8.83
C ARG A 221 -16.23 9.55 -9.75
N ASP A 222 -16.15 9.27 -11.05
CA ASP A 222 -15.51 10.10 -12.08
C ASP A 222 -14.06 10.54 -11.73
N LEU A 223 -13.31 9.67 -11.05
CA LEU A 223 -11.92 9.93 -10.65
C LEU A 223 -10.95 9.57 -11.78
N ALA A 224 -10.01 10.48 -12.09
CA ALA A 224 -9.14 10.34 -13.26
C ALA A 224 -8.08 9.23 -13.14
N THR A 225 -7.75 8.79 -11.92
CA THR A 225 -6.72 7.75 -11.70
C THR A 225 -6.82 7.12 -10.30
N VAL A 226 -6.22 5.93 -10.15
CA VAL A 226 -5.94 5.30 -8.86
C VAL A 226 -4.43 5.20 -8.65
N VAL A 227 -3.95 5.59 -7.47
CA VAL A 227 -2.55 5.46 -7.04
C VAL A 227 -2.40 4.57 -5.82
N PHE A 228 -1.25 3.92 -5.68
CA PHE A 228 -0.93 3.05 -4.54
C PHE A 228 0.52 3.29 -4.09
N PRO A 229 0.77 3.60 -2.81
CA PRO A 229 2.07 3.46 -2.20
C PRO A 229 2.20 2.00 -1.73
N VAL A 230 3.10 1.25 -2.36
CA VAL A 230 3.23 -0.20 -2.15
C VAL A 230 4.54 -0.56 -1.45
N SER A 231 4.43 -1.11 -0.24
CA SER A 231 5.54 -1.73 0.48
C SER A 231 5.93 -3.07 -0.15
N LEU A 232 7.23 -3.39 -0.09
CA LEU A 232 7.78 -4.61 -0.68
C LEU A 232 7.55 -5.82 0.23
N THR A 233 6.38 -6.44 0.07
CA THR A 233 5.78 -7.45 0.97
C THR A 233 6.70 -8.56 1.45
N ASN A 234 7.58 -9.09 0.59
CA ASN A 234 8.48 -10.18 0.95
C ASN A 234 9.90 -9.72 1.31
N ARG A 235 10.21 -8.41 1.32
CA ARG A 235 11.57 -7.90 1.53
C ARG A 235 12.16 -8.30 2.88
N SER A 236 11.36 -8.30 3.94
CA SER A 236 11.78 -8.67 5.31
C SER A 236 12.24 -10.12 5.47
N LEU A 237 12.03 -10.97 4.45
CA LEU A 237 12.51 -12.36 4.41
C LEU A 237 13.97 -12.47 3.92
N PHE A 238 14.60 -11.36 3.52
CA PHE A 238 15.93 -11.33 2.92
C PHE A 238 16.81 -10.23 3.53
N ASP A 239 18.06 -10.56 3.84
CA ASP A 239 19.06 -9.58 4.26
C ASP A 239 19.62 -8.84 3.04
N THR A 240 18.92 -7.78 2.63
CA THR A 240 19.25 -6.98 1.44
C THR A 240 18.63 -5.58 1.51
N SER A 241 19.25 -4.62 0.82
CA SER A 241 18.73 -3.26 0.75
C SER A 241 17.43 -3.18 -0.06
N PHE A 242 16.58 -2.19 0.24
CA PHE A 242 15.40 -1.86 -0.59
C PHE A 242 15.75 -1.75 -2.07
N ARG A 243 16.85 -1.05 -2.42
CA ARG A 243 17.25 -0.81 -3.81
C ARG A 243 17.59 -2.12 -4.52
N GLU A 244 18.35 -3.00 -3.87
CA GLU A 244 18.76 -4.27 -4.45
C GLU A 244 17.55 -5.21 -4.63
N TYR A 245 16.77 -5.43 -3.57
CA TYR A 245 15.55 -6.25 -3.63
C TYR A 245 14.55 -5.72 -4.66
N PHE A 246 14.37 -4.40 -4.74
CA PHE A 246 13.52 -3.77 -5.74
C PHE A 246 13.93 -4.18 -7.16
N HIS A 247 15.23 -4.29 -7.46
CA HIS A 247 15.72 -4.67 -8.79
C HIS A 247 15.63 -6.18 -9.09
N TRP A 248 15.28 -7.05 -8.13
CA TRP A 248 15.18 -8.49 -8.37
C TRP A 248 14.02 -8.86 -9.30
N SER A 249 14.24 -9.88 -10.14
CA SER A 249 13.23 -10.44 -11.06
C SER A 249 12.78 -11.84 -10.64
N LYS A 250 11.56 -12.24 -11.02
CA LYS A 250 10.97 -13.56 -10.69
C LYS A 250 11.84 -14.73 -11.17
N ASP A 251 12.41 -14.65 -12.37
CA ASP A 251 13.19 -15.72 -13.00
C ASP A 251 14.69 -15.65 -12.66
N ASN A 252 15.15 -14.51 -12.13
CA ASN A 252 16.54 -14.27 -11.74
C ASN A 252 16.59 -13.22 -10.61
N PRO A 253 16.41 -13.62 -9.34
CA PRO A 253 16.76 -12.77 -8.20
C PRO A 253 18.26 -12.44 -8.23
N TYR A 254 18.69 -11.43 -7.47
CA TYR A 254 20.09 -10.96 -7.43
C TYR A 254 20.64 -10.26 -8.70
N ARG A 255 19.83 -10.08 -9.76
CA ARG A 255 20.18 -9.13 -10.85
C ARG A 255 20.01 -7.69 -10.36
N SER A 256 21.11 -6.95 -10.21
CA SER A 256 21.16 -5.59 -9.66
C SER A 256 20.83 -4.44 -10.64
N ASN A 257 20.57 -4.75 -11.92
CA ASN A 257 20.51 -3.76 -13.02
C ASN A 257 19.12 -3.65 -13.70
N LEU A 258 18.00 -3.94 -13.01
CA LEU A 258 16.64 -3.87 -13.57
C LEU A 258 15.77 -2.86 -12.82
N SER A 259 15.64 -1.62 -13.31
CA SER A 259 14.65 -0.68 -12.77
C SER A 259 13.26 -0.98 -13.30
N TRP A 260 12.24 -1.02 -12.43
CA TRP A 260 10.84 -1.19 -12.84
C TRP A 260 10.09 0.13 -13.04
N LEU A 261 10.77 1.27 -12.94
CA LEU A 261 10.16 2.60 -13.07
C LEU A 261 9.86 2.95 -14.54
N VAL A 262 8.76 3.68 -14.79
CA VAL A 262 8.23 3.97 -16.15
C VAL A 262 9.30 4.44 -17.15
N ASP A 263 10.18 5.35 -16.75
CA ASP A 263 11.19 5.95 -17.65
C ASP A 263 12.29 4.96 -18.09
N ASP A 264 12.49 3.85 -17.36
CA ASP A 264 13.55 2.86 -17.61
C ASP A 264 13.02 1.61 -18.34
N THR A 265 12.24 1.87 -19.41
CA THR A 265 11.66 0.91 -20.38
C THR A 265 11.26 -0.49 -19.85
N PRO A 266 10.46 -0.64 -18.76
CA PRO A 266 10.13 -1.97 -18.23
C PRO A 266 9.03 -2.66 -19.01
N HIS A 267 8.09 -1.89 -19.55
CA HIS A 267 6.76 -2.32 -20.01
C HIS A 267 6.74 -3.29 -21.21
N GLN A 268 7.89 -3.61 -21.80
CA GLN A 268 8.02 -4.56 -22.92
C GLN A 268 9.23 -5.50 -22.79
N ARG A 269 9.90 -5.57 -21.63
CA ARG A 269 11.01 -6.52 -21.46
C ARG A 269 10.48 -7.95 -21.45
N MET A 270 10.84 -8.71 -22.48
CA MET A 270 10.51 -10.13 -22.60
C MET A 270 11.69 -11.01 -22.19
N ASP A 271 11.40 -12.16 -21.59
CA ASP A 271 12.35 -13.23 -21.37
C ASP A 271 12.70 -13.94 -22.69
N ARG A 272 13.62 -14.90 -22.63
CA ARG A 272 14.03 -15.73 -23.78
C ARG A 272 12.89 -16.55 -24.42
N ASN A 273 11.72 -16.63 -23.79
CA ASN A 273 10.54 -17.34 -24.27
C ASN A 273 9.44 -16.39 -24.78
N GLY A 274 9.68 -15.07 -24.80
CA GLY A 274 8.69 -14.07 -25.20
C GLY A 274 7.65 -13.72 -24.13
N LYS A 275 7.90 -14.03 -22.85
CA LYS A 275 7.03 -13.67 -21.72
C LYS A 275 7.52 -12.39 -21.02
N PRO A 276 6.64 -11.52 -20.49
CA PRO A 276 7.05 -10.37 -19.72
C PRO A 276 7.96 -10.76 -18.54
N VAL A 277 9.08 -10.04 -18.38
CA VAL A 277 9.95 -10.16 -17.21
C VAL A 277 9.30 -9.38 -16.07
N MET A 278 9.06 -10.06 -14.95
CA MET A 278 8.29 -9.54 -13.82
C MET A 278 9.17 -9.38 -12.56
N PRO A 279 8.87 -8.44 -11.66
CA PRO A 279 9.60 -8.28 -10.40
C PRO A 279 9.50 -9.54 -9.53
N PHE A 280 10.47 -9.68 -8.63
CA PHE A 280 10.51 -10.77 -7.66
C PHE A 280 9.40 -10.65 -6.61
N ASP A 281 9.11 -9.43 -6.15
CA ASP A 281 8.07 -9.18 -5.15
C ASP A 281 6.67 -9.56 -5.68
N PRO A 282 5.89 -10.40 -4.96
CA PRO A 282 4.60 -10.86 -5.44
C PRO A 282 3.59 -9.72 -5.61
N TRP A 283 3.60 -8.73 -4.71
CA TRP A 283 2.58 -7.70 -4.71
C TRP A 283 2.81 -6.66 -5.81
N LEU A 284 4.08 -6.30 -6.09
CA LEU A 284 4.43 -5.55 -7.29
C LEU A 284 3.99 -6.27 -8.59
N ARG A 285 4.11 -7.60 -8.64
CA ARG A 285 3.60 -8.37 -9.80
C ARG A 285 2.09 -8.26 -9.93
N THR A 286 1.32 -8.48 -8.86
CA THR A 286 -0.14 -8.39 -8.90
C THR A 286 -0.61 -7.04 -9.43
N HIS A 287 0.03 -5.94 -9.03
CA HIS A 287 -0.28 -4.61 -9.59
C HIS A 287 0.12 -4.46 -11.08
N LEU A 288 1.32 -4.92 -11.48
CA LEU A 288 1.79 -4.84 -12.88
C LEU A 288 0.96 -5.71 -13.83
N GLU A 289 0.65 -6.94 -13.42
CA GLU A 289 -0.25 -7.85 -14.15
C GLU A 289 -1.60 -7.16 -14.38
N ARG A 290 -2.05 -6.34 -13.42
CA ARG A 290 -3.29 -5.54 -13.49
C ARG A 290 -3.16 -4.19 -14.19
N GLY A 291 -2.14 -4.00 -15.03
CA GLY A 291 -1.93 -2.77 -15.82
C GLY A 291 -1.42 -1.58 -15.02
N GLY A 292 -0.97 -1.79 -13.79
CA GLY A 292 -0.31 -0.80 -12.95
C GLY A 292 1.05 -0.40 -13.51
N ASN A 293 1.52 0.78 -13.13
CA ASN A 293 2.77 1.37 -13.64
C ASN A 293 3.54 1.98 -12.48
N LEU A 294 4.74 1.47 -12.19
CA LEU A 294 5.57 1.92 -11.07
C LEU A 294 6.22 3.25 -11.46
N VAL A 295 5.84 4.36 -10.81
CA VAL A 295 6.26 5.71 -11.23
C VAL A 295 7.49 6.24 -10.51
N LYS A 296 7.58 6.08 -9.19
CA LYS A 296 8.77 6.43 -8.39
C LYS A 296 8.79 5.70 -7.04
N VAL A 297 9.85 5.88 -6.27
CA VAL A 297 9.92 5.45 -4.86
C VAL A 297 9.42 6.59 -3.97
N ALA A 298 8.53 6.29 -3.01
CA ALA A 298 8.20 7.16 -1.89
C ALA A 298 9.24 6.92 -0.78
N SER A 299 10.18 7.87 -0.61
CA SER A 299 11.40 7.64 0.18
C SER A 299 11.18 7.58 1.70
N HIS A 300 10.01 8.00 2.20
CA HIS A 300 9.65 8.01 3.63
C HIS A 300 8.16 7.74 3.86
N SER A 301 7.60 6.74 3.15
CA SER A 301 6.16 6.39 3.18
C SER A 301 5.61 6.05 4.56
N MET A 302 6.38 5.27 5.34
CA MET A 302 6.07 4.94 6.72
C MET A 302 7.19 5.49 7.61
N GLN A 303 6.96 6.65 8.20
CA GLN A 303 7.88 7.32 9.11
C GLN A 303 7.27 7.45 10.50
N THR A 304 8.05 7.14 11.53
CA THR A 304 7.77 7.60 12.90
C THR A 304 9.05 7.95 13.64
N SER A 305 8.92 8.74 14.71
CA SER A 305 10.01 9.17 15.58
C SER A 305 9.47 9.28 17.00
N LEU A 306 9.88 8.34 17.86
CA LEU A 306 9.32 8.20 19.21
C LEU A 306 10.41 7.92 20.25
N PRO A 307 10.18 8.26 21.54
CA PRO A 307 11.12 7.89 22.59
C PRO A 307 11.08 6.39 22.87
N VAL A 308 12.11 5.90 23.56
CA VAL A 308 12.32 4.46 23.81
C VAL A 308 11.17 3.83 24.61
N ASP A 309 10.55 4.59 25.52
CA ASP A 309 9.42 4.14 26.34
C ASP A 309 8.18 3.75 25.52
N LYS A 310 8.03 4.29 24.31
CA LYS A 310 6.96 3.92 23.36
C LYS A 310 7.34 2.71 22.52
N TRP A 311 8.56 2.68 21.98
CA TRP A 311 9.03 1.55 21.17
C TRP A 311 9.10 0.25 21.98
N MET A 312 9.58 0.30 23.22
CA MET A 312 9.90 -0.89 24.01
C MET A 312 8.68 -1.83 24.28
N PRO A 313 7.49 -1.35 24.70
CA PRO A 313 6.31 -2.20 24.84
C PRO A 313 5.85 -2.85 23.53
N PHE A 314 5.95 -2.12 22.40
CA PHE A 314 5.62 -2.67 21.09
C PHE A 314 6.60 -3.76 20.66
N MET A 315 7.91 -3.49 20.71
CA MET A 315 8.93 -4.48 20.32
C MET A 315 8.77 -5.75 21.15
N LYS A 316 8.60 -5.63 22.48
CA LYS A 316 8.30 -6.76 23.37
C LYS A 316 7.06 -7.54 22.96
N LYS A 317 5.97 -6.87 22.53
CA LYS A 317 4.74 -7.52 22.05
C LYS A 317 4.94 -8.21 20.69
N ALA A 318 5.63 -7.57 19.75
CA ALA A 318 5.88 -8.08 18.41
C ALA A 318 6.77 -9.34 18.44
N TYR A 319 7.87 -9.30 19.21
CA TYR A 319 8.80 -10.41 19.33
C TYR A 319 8.31 -11.55 20.24
N LYS A 320 7.24 -11.35 21.03
CA LYS A 320 6.66 -12.39 21.92
C LYS A 320 6.20 -13.65 21.17
N TYR A 321 5.81 -13.50 19.90
CA TYR A 321 5.23 -14.60 19.10
C TYR A 321 6.15 -15.10 17.97
N SER A 322 7.30 -14.45 17.75
CA SER A 322 8.38 -15.02 16.93
C SER A 322 9.20 -16.02 17.75
N GLN A 323 9.56 -17.15 17.15
CA GLN A 323 10.20 -18.31 17.80
C GLN A 323 11.46 -17.93 18.63
N PRO A 324 11.68 -18.58 19.79
CA PRO A 324 12.74 -18.23 20.73
C PRO A 324 14.06 -18.97 20.41
N ASN A 325 14.74 -18.61 19.33
CA ASN A 325 16.10 -19.09 19.08
C ASN A 325 17.12 -17.92 19.06
N ASP A 326 17.99 -17.98 20.07
CA ASP A 326 19.33 -17.41 20.20
C ASP A 326 19.55 -15.89 20.28
N ALA A 327 20.06 -15.51 21.45
CA ALA A 327 21.02 -14.46 21.77
C ALA A 327 20.69 -12.96 21.55
N ALA A 328 20.99 -12.18 22.61
CA ALA A 328 21.39 -10.77 22.55
C ALA A 328 20.34 -9.70 22.20
N TYR A 329 19.04 -9.91 22.46
CA TYR A 329 18.10 -8.79 22.50
C TYR A 329 18.24 -7.96 23.81
N PRO A 330 18.37 -6.62 23.73
CA PRO A 330 18.82 -5.77 24.85
C PRO A 330 17.79 -5.61 25.99
N TRP A 331 16.57 -6.13 25.83
CA TRP A 331 15.53 -6.11 26.85
C TRP A 331 15.55 -7.30 27.82
N GLN A 332 16.53 -8.20 27.71
CA GLN A 332 16.77 -9.28 28.67
C GLN A 332 17.53 -8.82 29.93
N ALA A 333 18.08 -7.60 29.92
CA ALA A 333 18.68 -6.99 31.10
C ALA A 333 17.66 -6.14 31.87
N ASP A 334 17.58 -6.32 33.19
CA ASP A 334 16.79 -5.46 34.06
C ASP A 334 17.42 -4.05 34.15
N GLY A 335 16.71 -3.05 33.62
CA GLY A 335 17.12 -1.64 33.67
C GLY A 335 16.58 -0.81 32.51
N ASP A 336 16.83 0.50 32.54
CA ASP A 336 16.51 1.38 31.43
C ASP A 336 17.34 1.03 30.19
N VAL A 337 16.66 0.83 29.07
CA VAL A 337 17.28 0.61 27.77
C VAL A 337 17.53 1.97 27.12
N ASP A 338 18.80 2.36 27.00
CA ASP A 338 19.18 3.51 26.19
C ASP A 338 18.87 3.26 24.71
N GLY A 339 18.42 4.30 24.00
CA GLY A 339 18.04 4.20 22.59
C GLY A 339 19.20 3.82 21.69
N SER A 340 20.44 4.14 22.06
CA SER A 340 21.65 3.67 21.35
C SER A 340 21.75 2.14 21.28
N LYS A 341 21.19 1.41 22.25
CA LYS A 341 21.15 -0.07 22.26
C LYS A 341 20.11 -0.66 21.31
N LEU A 342 19.22 0.18 20.76
CA LEU A 342 18.18 -0.22 19.81
C LEU A 342 18.48 0.27 18.38
N ASP A 343 19.57 1.00 18.19
CA ASP A 343 20.08 1.39 16.88
C ASP A 343 20.44 0.14 16.05
N GLY A 344 20.02 0.08 14.80
CA GLY A 344 20.24 -1.07 13.93
C GLY A 344 19.29 -2.27 14.17
N ILE A 345 18.43 -2.24 15.20
CA ILE A 345 17.50 -3.34 15.49
C ILE A 345 16.19 -3.15 14.71
N SER A 346 15.68 -4.19 14.04
CA SER A 346 14.32 -4.15 13.45
C SER A 346 13.28 -4.05 14.57
N PRO A 347 12.25 -3.19 14.44
CA PRO A 347 11.25 -3.05 15.49
C PRO A 347 10.27 -4.23 15.59
N ALA A 348 10.09 -5.03 14.53
CA ALA A 348 9.22 -6.20 14.56
C ALA A 348 9.54 -7.19 13.41
N PRO A 349 9.27 -8.49 13.59
CA PRO A 349 9.22 -9.44 12.47
C PRO A 349 8.28 -8.90 11.37
N GLY A 350 8.77 -8.85 10.13
CA GLY A 350 8.04 -8.29 8.99
C GLY A 350 8.34 -6.83 8.68
N LEU A 351 8.93 -6.04 9.59
CA LEU A 351 9.37 -4.67 9.32
C LEU A 351 10.82 -4.66 8.78
N PRO A 352 11.04 -4.24 7.51
CA PRO A 352 12.29 -4.50 6.80
C PRO A 352 13.35 -3.39 6.91
N GLU A 353 13.13 -2.35 7.72
CA GLU A 353 14.13 -1.34 8.04
C GLU A 353 14.48 -1.39 9.54
N PRO A 354 15.75 -1.20 9.91
CA PRO A 354 16.13 -1.07 11.31
C PRO A 354 15.72 0.29 11.88
N LEU A 355 15.56 0.36 13.21
CA LEU A 355 15.50 1.61 13.94
C LEU A 355 16.82 2.38 13.83
N LYS A 356 16.72 3.71 13.90
CA LYS A 356 17.87 4.63 13.95
C LYS A 356 17.78 5.52 15.18
N TRP A 357 18.85 5.57 15.98
CA TRP A 357 18.92 6.43 17.16
C TRP A 357 19.28 7.87 16.78
N ASN A 358 18.42 8.82 17.13
CA ASN A 358 18.68 10.24 17.04
C ASN A 358 19.11 10.77 18.42
N GLN A 359 20.41 10.89 18.64
CA GLN A 359 20.99 11.32 19.92
C GLN A 359 20.55 12.74 20.35
N ASP A 360 20.44 13.68 19.41
CA ASP A 360 20.09 15.07 19.70
C ASP A 360 18.63 15.20 20.15
N LYS A 361 17.72 14.49 19.48
CA LYS A 361 16.29 14.49 19.81
C LYS A 361 15.93 13.51 20.94
N LYS A 362 16.81 12.54 21.23
CA LYS A 362 16.56 11.36 22.07
C LYS A 362 15.36 10.52 21.60
N LEU A 363 15.24 10.32 20.28
CA LEU A 363 14.17 9.56 19.65
C LEU A 363 14.74 8.43 18.79
N LEU A 364 14.01 7.32 18.71
CA LEU A 364 14.21 6.26 17.74
C LEU A 364 13.34 6.53 16.51
N GLU A 365 13.99 6.65 15.36
CA GLU A 365 13.38 6.89 14.06
C GLU A 365 13.23 5.58 13.28
N TYR A 366 12.06 5.36 12.68
CA TYR A 366 11.80 4.31 11.69
C TYR A 366 11.35 4.97 10.39
N LYS A 367 11.89 4.53 9.24
CA LYS A 367 11.62 5.09 7.91
C LYS A 367 11.65 4.02 6.82
N ASP A 368 10.48 3.53 6.42
CA ASP A 368 10.33 2.60 5.29
C ASP A 368 9.86 3.29 4.01
N LYS A 369 10.09 2.59 2.90
CA LYS A 369 9.93 3.09 1.53
C LYS A 369 8.89 2.27 0.81
N ASP A 370 8.05 2.98 0.06
CA ASP A 370 7.08 2.35 -0.83
C ASP A 370 7.43 2.63 -2.29
N VAL A 371 6.87 1.84 -3.19
CA VAL A 371 6.87 2.11 -4.62
C VAL A 371 5.52 2.70 -4.99
N TRP A 372 5.50 3.89 -5.58
CA TRP A 372 4.29 4.47 -6.14
C TRP A 372 3.88 3.73 -7.40
N ILE A 373 2.64 3.25 -7.45
CA ILE A 373 2.04 2.60 -8.61
C ILE A 373 0.82 3.38 -9.07
N LEU A 374 0.77 3.69 -10.36
CA LEU A 374 -0.33 4.37 -11.04
C LEU A 374 -1.15 3.37 -11.87
N HIS A 375 -2.47 3.38 -11.67
CA HIS A 375 -3.45 2.64 -12.46
C HIS A 375 -4.32 3.61 -13.26
N GLY A 376 -4.51 3.29 -14.55
CA GLY A 376 -5.57 3.88 -15.36
C GLY A 376 -6.95 3.39 -14.90
N VAL A 377 -7.97 4.21 -15.17
CA VAL A 377 -9.37 3.99 -14.80
C VAL A 377 -10.15 3.70 -16.08
#